data_AF-A0A1I9GAG8-F1
#
_entry.id   AF-A0A1I9GAG8-F1
#
_cell.length_a   1.000
_cell.length_b   1.000
_cell.length_c   1.000
_cell.angle_alpha   90.00
_cell.angle_beta   90.00
_cell.angle_gamma   90.00
#
_symmetry.space_group_name_H-M   'P 1'
#
loop_
_entity.id
_entity.type
_entity.pdbx_description
1 polymer ?
#
loop_
_entity_poly.entity_id
_entity_poly.type
_entity_poly.pdbx_seq_one_letter_code
_entity_poly.pdbx_strand_id
1 'polypeptide(L)'
;ITQRSNERLGLIRAKVYASRVAHGDVLIFLDSHCEVTPLWIEPLLLPIQEDSTRVVLPVVDLISAKTFEFSKAMIAKGAFNWDLEFKWKYIPWEYWDLPENNIKPFRSSTMSGGLLAIDRKYFHAMGEYDTGMEIWGVENIEMSIRVRRI
;
A
#
# COMPACT_ATOMS: atom_id res chain seq x y z
N ILE A 1 4.16 5.27 21.10
CA ILE A 1 4.23 6.76 21.01
C ILE A 1 3.08 7.19 20.12
N THR A 2 2.15 8.01 20.62
CA THR A 2 1.00 8.50 19.84
C THR A 2 1.18 10.00 19.62
N GLN A 3 1.22 10.42 18.35
CA GLN A 3 1.33 11.84 17.97
C GLN A 3 -0.02 12.35 17.47
N ARG A 4 -0.35 13.61 17.78
CA ARG A 4 -1.60 14.26 17.35
C ARG A 4 -1.28 15.55 16.61
N SER A 5 -1.97 15.79 15.49
CA SER A 5 -1.92 17.08 14.82
C SER A 5 -2.83 18.09 15.52
N ASN A 6 -2.47 19.37 15.44
CA ASN A 6 -3.28 20.47 15.97
C ASN A 6 -4.40 20.90 15.02
N GLU A 7 -4.39 20.40 13.79
CA GLU A 7 -5.35 20.73 12.74
C GLU A 7 -5.67 19.50 11.88
N ARG A 8 -6.67 19.63 11.00
CA ARG A 8 -7.09 18.57 10.07
C ARG A 8 -6.12 18.49 8.88
N LEU A 9 -5.18 17.56 8.94
CA LEU A 9 -4.17 17.35 7.90
C LEU A 9 -4.73 16.64 6.64
N GLY A 10 -5.74 15.77 6.80
CA GLY A 10 -6.12 14.82 5.75
C GLY A 10 -5.17 13.62 5.71
N LEU A 11 -5.49 12.59 4.91
CA LEU A 11 -4.74 11.33 4.87
C LEU A 11 -3.27 11.56 4.48
N ILE A 12 -3.07 12.34 3.42
CA ILE A 12 -1.78 12.53 2.76
C ILE A 12 -0.79 13.22 3.70
N ARG A 13 -1.13 14.41 4.18
CA ARG A 13 -0.28 15.17 5.11
C ARG A 13 -0.11 14.45 6.45
N ALA A 14 -1.09 13.67 6.91
CA ALA A 14 -0.94 12.85 8.10
C ALA A 14 0.08 11.71 7.92
N LYS A 15 0.07 11.01 6.78
CA LYS A 15 1.08 9.98 6.44
C LYS A 15 2.48 10.58 6.35
N VAL A 16 2.61 11.74 5.69
CA VAL A 16 3.88 12.47 5.59
C VAL A 16 4.38 12.91 6.98
N TYR A 17 3.52 13.52 7.79
CA TYR A 17 3.86 13.90 9.15
C TYR A 17 4.34 12.70 9.98
N ALA A 18 3.61 11.58 9.92
CA ALA A 18 3.98 10.34 10.62
C ALA A 18 5.32 9.77 10.12
N SER A 19 5.58 9.82 8.81
CA SER A 19 6.83 9.32 8.23
C SER A 19 8.07 10.04 8.77
N ARG A 20 7.97 11.36 9.00
CA ARG A 20 9.08 12.21 9.45
C ARG A 20 9.42 12.02 10.93
N VAL A 21 8.47 11.52 11.73
CA VAL A 21 8.67 11.21 13.15
C VAL A 21 8.95 9.73 13.41
N ALA A 22 8.80 8.87 12.39
CA ALA A 22 9.03 7.44 12.51
C ALA A 22 10.54 7.12 12.59
N HIS A 23 10.89 6.17 13.45
CA HIS A 23 12.29 5.74 13.67
C HIS A 23 12.62 4.39 13.02
N GLY A 24 11.62 3.58 12.67
CA GLY A 24 11.83 2.27 12.04
C GLY A 24 12.44 2.38 10.65
N ASP A 25 13.09 1.32 10.19
CA ASP A 25 13.70 1.28 8.85
C ASP A 25 12.65 1.19 7.74
N VAL A 26 11.52 0.52 8.01
CA VAL A 26 10.40 0.38 7.09
C VAL A 26 9.19 1.12 7.64
N LEU A 27 8.53 1.91 6.79
CA LEU A 27 7.23 2.51 7.06
C LEU A 27 6.15 1.53 6.59
N ILE A 28 5.20 1.21 7.47
CA ILE A 28 4.02 0.43 7.12
C ILE A 28 2.80 1.29 7.42
N PHE A 29 2.04 1.62 6.37
CA PHE A 29 0.78 2.33 6.49
C PHE A 29 -0.37 1.34 6.50
N LEU A 30 -1.27 1.50 7.46
CA LEU A 30 -2.52 0.75 7.58
C LEU A 30 -3.65 1.74 7.85
N ASP A 31 -4.83 1.43 7.35
CA ASP A 31 -6.03 2.19 7.70
C ASP A 31 -6.47 1.86 9.14
N SER A 32 -7.19 2.78 9.78
CA SER A 32 -7.59 2.66 11.19
C SER A 32 -8.62 1.56 11.47
N HIS A 33 -9.07 0.86 10.43
CA HIS A 33 -10.12 -0.14 10.43
C HIS A 33 -9.66 -1.43 9.72
N CYS A 34 -8.40 -1.81 9.95
CA CYS A 34 -7.82 -3.06 9.47
C CYS A 34 -7.66 -4.08 10.61
N GLU A 35 -7.80 -5.36 10.27
CA GLU A 35 -7.34 -6.48 11.08
C GLU A 35 -6.21 -7.20 10.34
N VAL A 36 -5.17 -7.61 11.05
CA VAL A 36 -4.00 -8.26 10.46
C VAL A 36 -4.05 -9.76 10.69
N THR A 37 -3.71 -10.54 9.67
CA THR A 37 -3.62 -12.00 9.76
C THR A 37 -2.29 -12.44 10.36
N PRO A 38 -2.16 -13.68 10.86
CA PRO A 38 -0.86 -14.22 11.27
C PRO A 38 0.14 -14.16 10.12
N LEU A 39 1.41 -13.83 10.44
CA LEU A 39 2.52 -13.76 9.47
C LEU A 39 2.29 -12.76 8.32
N TRP A 40 1.53 -11.69 8.57
CA TRP A 40 1.24 -10.68 7.54
C TRP A 40 2.44 -9.77 7.22
N ILE A 41 3.41 -9.63 8.14
CA ILE A 41 4.45 -8.60 8.06
C ILE A 41 5.71 -9.11 7.37
N GLU A 42 6.14 -10.33 7.63
CA GLU A 42 7.36 -10.93 7.06
C GLU A 42 7.34 -10.95 5.52
N PRO A 43 6.21 -11.30 4.85
CA PRO A 43 6.11 -11.22 3.39
C PRO A 43 6.19 -9.79 2.83
N LEU A 44 5.93 -8.77 3.65
CA LEU A 44 6.09 -7.37 3.26
C LEU A 44 7.54 -6.90 3.40
N LEU A 45 8.22 -7.34 4.46
CA LEU A 45 9.59 -6.92 4.77
C LEU A 45 10.62 -7.62 3.88
N LEU A 46 10.43 -8.90 3.56
CA LEU A 46 11.41 -9.67 2.79
C LEU A 46 11.72 -9.05 1.42
N PRO A 47 10.75 -8.65 0.58
CA PRO A 47 11.06 -8.02 -0.70
C PRO A 47 11.76 -6.66 -0.56
N ILE A 48 11.48 -5.90 0.51
CA ILE A 48 12.13 -4.61 0.80
C ILE A 48 13.57 -4.83 1.25
N GLN A 49 13.82 -5.89 2.02
CA GLN A 49 15.17 -6.27 2.42
C GLN A 49 16.04 -6.64 1.22
N GLU A 50 15.47 -7.34 0.23
CA GLU A 50 16.15 -7.69 -1.01
C GLU A 50 16.44 -6.46 -1.90
N ASP A 51 15.57 -5.45 -1.84
CA ASP A 51 15.65 -4.25 -2.65
C ASP A 51 14.82 -3.12 -2.00
N SER A 52 15.52 -2.16 -1.41
CA SER A 52 14.93 -1.06 -0.66
C SER A 52 14.11 -0.09 -1.53
N THR A 53 14.16 -0.21 -2.86
CA THR A 53 13.34 0.61 -3.77
C THR A 53 11.94 0.03 -3.99
N ARG A 54 11.67 -1.17 -3.47
CA ARG A 54 10.36 -1.82 -3.63
C ARG A 54 9.32 -1.23 -2.69
N VAL A 55 8.15 -0.93 -3.25
CA VAL A 55 6.93 -0.66 -2.49
C VAL A 55 6.08 -1.92 -2.52
N VAL A 56 5.79 -2.47 -1.35
CA VAL A 56 5.12 -3.76 -1.22
C VAL A 56 3.73 -3.55 -0.64
N LEU A 57 2.74 -4.26 -1.17
CA LEU A 57 1.35 -4.20 -0.72
C LEU A 57 0.90 -5.56 -0.21
N PRO A 58 0.10 -5.61 0.87
CA PRO A 58 -0.61 -6.82 1.24
C PRO A 58 -1.78 -7.09 0.27
N VAL A 59 -2.23 -8.34 0.24
CA VAL A 59 -3.57 -8.65 -0.26
C VAL A 59 -4.57 -8.10 0.74
N VAL A 60 -5.58 -7.36 0.25
CA VAL A 60 -6.59 -6.72 1.10
C VAL A 60 -7.85 -7.59 1.08
N ASP A 61 -8.05 -8.34 2.16
CA ASP A 61 -9.25 -9.13 2.39
C ASP A 61 -10.44 -8.25 2.81
N LEU A 62 -11.64 -8.83 2.78
CA LEU A 62 -12.89 -8.10 3.01
C LEU A 62 -13.39 -8.35 4.42
N ILE A 63 -13.67 -7.26 5.15
CA ILE A 63 -14.39 -7.29 6.43
C ILE A 63 -15.73 -6.59 6.22
N SER A 64 -16.82 -7.29 6.49
CA SER A 64 -18.18 -6.72 6.35
C SER A 64 -18.39 -5.57 7.34
N ALA A 65 -18.68 -4.37 6.84
CA ALA A 65 -18.96 -3.20 7.68
C ALA A 65 -20.22 -3.34 8.57
N LYS A 66 -21.07 -4.36 8.31
CA LYS A 66 -22.30 -4.61 9.07
C LYS A 66 -22.15 -5.77 10.06
N THR A 67 -21.56 -6.88 9.61
CA THR A 67 -21.48 -8.13 10.39
C THR A 67 -20.10 -8.38 10.98
N PHE A 68 -19.08 -7.60 10.56
CA PHE A 68 -17.66 -7.83 10.88
C PHE A 68 -17.15 -9.22 10.45
N GLU A 69 -17.89 -9.90 9.59
CA GLU A 69 -17.45 -11.18 9.02
C GLU A 69 -16.27 -10.95 8.07
N PHE A 70 -15.21 -11.71 8.32
CA PHE A 70 -14.02 -11.76 7.49
C PHE A 70 -14.23 -12.71 6.31
N SER A 71 -13.83 -12.30 5.11
CA SER A 71 -13.83 -13.12 3.91
C SER A 71 -12.62 -12.84 3.04
N LYS A 72 -12.04 -13.89 2.47
CA LYS A 72 -10.87 -13.77 1.60
C LYS A 72 -11.24 -13.10 0.28
N ALA A 73 -10.47 -12.11 -0.13
CA ALA A 73 -10.62 -11.48 -1.43
C ALA A 73 -10.03 -12.38 -2.54
N MET A 74 -10.60 -12.28 -3.74
CA MET A 74 -9.95 -12.82 -4.93
C MET A 74 -8.71 -11.98 -5.25
N ILE A 75 -7.59 -12.64 -5.53
CA ILE A 75 -6.32 -11.94 -5.80
C ILE A 75 -6.46 -11.11 -7.08
N ALA A 76 -6.20 -9.82 -6.96
CA ALA A 76 -6.24 -8.86 -8.05
C ALA A 76 -5.06 -7.90 -7.96
N LYS A 77 -4.63 -7.39 -9.11
CA LYS A 77 -3.66 -6.28 -9.20
C LYS A 77 -4.39 -4.96 -9.36
N GLY A 78 -3.81 -3.88 -8.86
CA GLY A 78 -4.31 -2.53 -9.09
C GLY A 78 -4.00 -2.06 -10.51
N ALA A 79 -4.99 -1.46 -11.16
CA ALA A 79 -4.91 -0.72 -12.41
C ALA A 79 -5.63 0.63 -12.25
N PHE A 80 -5.56 1.50 -13.25
CA PHE A 80 -6.38 2.71 -13.30
C PHE A 80 -6.86 2.97 -14.75
N ASN A 81 -7.99 3.67 -14.90
CA ASN A 81 -8.51 4.08 -16.21
C ASN A 81 -8.03 5.49 -16.60
N TRP A 82 -8.41 5.96 -17.77
CA TRP A 82 -8.02 7.29 -18.27
C TRP A 82 -8.58 8.46 -17.45
N ASP A 83 -9.61 8.21 -16.64
CA ASP A 83 -10.18 9.17 -15.70
C ASP A 83 -9.39 9.22 -14.37
N LEU A 84 -8.27 8.50 -14.27
CA LEU A 84 -7.46 8.36 -13.06
C LEU A 84 -8.23 7.75 -11.88
N GLU A 85 -9.15 6.83 -12.15
CA GLU A 85 -9.81 6.02 -11.14
C GLU A 85 -9.10 4.68 -10.95
N PHE A 86 -8.86 4.30 -9.70
CA PHE A 86 -8.35 2.99 -9.35
C PHE A 86 -9.36 1.88 -9.71
N LYS A 87 -8.86 0.77 -10.28
CA LYS A 87 -9.63 -0.43 -10.61
C LYS A 87 -8.86 -1.68 -10.20
N TRP A 88 -9.58 -2.69 -9.72
CA TRP A 88 -9.04 -4.04 -9.56
C TRP A 88 -9.05 -4.79 -10.88
N LYS A 89 -7.92 -5.39 -11.24
CA LYS A 89 -7.79 -6.27 -12.40
C LYS A 89 -7.43 -7.67 -11.93
N TYR A 90 -8.33 -8.62 -12.14
CA TYR A 90 -8.09 -10.01 -11.80
C TYR A 90 -6.95 -10.61 -12.63
N ILE A 91 -6.23 -11.53 -12.00
CA ILE A 91 -5.18 -12.29 -12.64
C ILE A 91 -5.84 -13.54 -13.27
N PRO A 92 -5.56 -13.87 -14.56
CA PRO A 92 -6.10 -15.06 -15.20
C PRO A 92 -5.79 -16.32 -14.40
N TRP A 93 -6.70 -17.30 -14.40
CA TRP A 93 -6.56 -18.51 -13.58
C TRP A 93 -5.31 -19.31 -13.93
N GLU A 94 -4.92 -19.30 -15.20
CA GLU A 94 -3.76 -19.99 -15.76
C GLU A 94 -2.44 -19.50 -15.15
N TYR A 95 -2.41 -18.28 -14.60
CA TYR A 95 -1.25 -17.80 -13.86
C TYR A 95 -1.00 -18.64 -12.60
N TRP A 96 -2.05 -19.15 -11.95
CA TRP A 96 -1.93 -19.88 -10.69
C TRP A 96 -1.61 -21.36 -10.88
N ASP A 97 -1.66 -21.87 -12.12
CA ASP A 97 -1.30 -23.25 -12.47
C ASP A 97 0.19 -23.55 -12.19
N LEU A 98 1.04 -22.52 -12.19
CA LEU A 98 2.43 -22.62 -11.76
C LEU A 98 2.49 -22.52 -10.22
N PRO A 99 2.91 -23.57 -9.48
CA PRO A 99 2.90 -23.58 -8.02
C PRO A 99 3.64 -22.40 -7.38
N GLU A 100 4.77 -22.00 -7.96
CA GLU A 100 5.57 -20.83 -7.54
C GLU A 100 4.78 -19.51 -7.52
N ASN A 101 3.78 -19.36 -8.39
CA ASN A 101 2.99 -18.13 -8.49
C ASN A 101 2.05 -17.96 -7.29
N ASN A 102 1.73 -19.04 -6.59
CA ASN A 102 0.85 -19.02 -5.42
C ASN A 102 1.51 -18.44 -4.16
N ILE A 103 2.85 -18.28 -4.17
CA ILE A 103 3.61 -17.80 -3.00
C ILE A 103 4.47 -16.58 -3.30
N LYS A 104 4.83 -16.33 -4.56
CA LYS A 104 5.72 -15.23 -4.92
C LYS A 104 4.96 -13.91 -5.08
N PRO A 105 5.59 -12.77 -4.75
CA PRO A 105 4.99 -11.47 -5.04
C PRO A 105 4.81 -11.28 -6.56
N PHE A 106 3.77 -10.54 -6.94
CA PHE A 106 3.49 -10.20 -8.34
C PHE A 106 3.45 -8.68 -8.53
N ARG A 107 3.76 -8.22 -9.74
CA ARG A 107 3.80 -6.79 -10.06
C ARG A 107 2.39 -6.22 -10.23
N SER A 108 2.10 -5.13 -9.51
CA SER A 108 0.89 -4.32 -9.68
C SER A 108 1.18 -3.04 -10.47
N SER A 109 0.19 -2.53 -11.23
CA SER A 109 0.30 -1.24 -11.94
C SER A 109 0.02 -0.03 -11.09
N THR A 110 -0.80 -0.18 -10.08
CA THR A 110 -1.04 0.85 -9.09
C THR A 110 -1.30 0.24 -7.72
N MET A 111 -1.17 1.07 -6.69
CA MET A 111 -1.53 0.77 -5.31
C MET A 111 -2.97 1.17 -5.01
N SER A 112 -3.64 0.46 -4.11
CA SER A 112 -4.96 0.88 -3.60
C SER A 112 -4.86 2.13 -2.73
N GLY A 113 -3.69 2.40 -2.13
CA GLY A 113 -3.36 3.65 -1.43
C GLY A 113 -3.41 3.57 0.09
N GLY A 114 -4.32 2.77 0.64
CA GLY A 114 -4.49 2.63 2.10
C GLY A 114 -3.33 1.90 2.77
N LEU A 115 -3.00 0.71 2.24
CA LEU A 115 -2.08 -0.24 2.85
C LEU A 115 -0.81 -0.42 1.99
N LEU A 116 0.35 -0.14 2.57
CA LEU A 116 1.65 -0.40 1.92
C LEU A 116 2.79 -0.49 2.95
N ALA A 117 3.87 -1.14 2.54
CA ALA A 117 5.17 -1.13 3.21
C ALA A 117 6.23 -0.56 2.26
N ILE A 118 7.11 0.30 2.78
CA ILE A 118 8.18 0.95 2.02
C ILE A 118 9.38 1.27 2.92
N ASP A 119 10.60 1.14 2.39
CA ASP A 119 11.79 1.64 3.09
C ASP A 119 11.66 3.14 3.38
N ARG A 120 11.93 3.54 4.62
CA ARG A 120 11.74 4.92 5.06
C ARG A 120 12.65 5.89 4.33
N LYS A 121 13.92 5.52 4.08
CA LYS A 121 14.86 6.39 3.38
C LYS A 121 14.44 6.54 1.92
N TYR A 122 13.99 5.45 1.29
CA TYR A 122 13.46 5.50 -0.07
C TYR A 122 12.21 6.38 -0.16
N PHE A 123 11.26 6.25 0.79
CA PHE A 123 10.07 7.11 0.85
C PHE A 123 10.42 8.60 0.88
N HIS A 124 11.41 9.00 1.68
CA HIS A 124 11.88 10.40 1.70
C HIS A 124 12.63 10.77 0.41
N ALA A 125 13.49 9.89 -0.11
CA ALA A 125 14.29 10.14 -1.31
C ALA A 125 13.44 10.34 -2.57
N MET A 126 12.33 9.60 -2.70
CA MET A 126 11.39 9.76 -3.80
C MET A 126 10.49 11.02 -3.68
N GLY A 127 10.57 11.75 -2.57
CA GLY A 127 9.80 12.97 -2.33
C GLY A 127 8.50 12.78 -1.55
N GLU A 128 8.37 11.70 -0.76
CA GLU A 128 7.21 11.43 0.11
C GLU A 128 5.89 11.39 -0.68
N TYR A 129 4.77 11.88 -0.13
CA TYR A 129 3.60 12.22 -0.94
C TYR A 129 3.60 13.72 -1.27
N ASP A 130 2.97 14.09 -2.38
CA ASP A 130 2.73 15.51 -2.70
C ASP A 130 1.82 16.14 -1.62
N THR A 131 2.42 16.98 -0.77
CA THR A 131 1.70 17.68 0.30
C THR A 131 0.77 18.78 -0.19
N GLY A 132 0.80 19.11 -1.50
CA GLY A 132 -0.17 19.98 -2.15
C GLY A 132 -1.53 19.30 -2.41
N MET A 133 -1.59 17.96 -2.34
CA MET A 133 -2.87 17.24 -2.42
C MET A 133 -3.66 17.39 -1.12
N GLU A 134 -4.94 17.72 -1.26
CA GLU A 134 -5.82 17.96 -0.13
C GLU A 134 -6.70 16.75 0.21
N ILE A 135 -6.82 16.45 1.50
CA ILE A 135 -7.72 15.45 2.08
C ILE A 135 -7.42 14.00 1.67
N TRP A 136 -7.79 13.61 0.45
CA TRP A 136 -7.70 12.24 -0.08
C TRP A 136 -7.98 12.22 -1.59
N GLY A 137 -7.32 11.31 -2.32
CA GLY A 137 -7.64 10.97 -3.70
C GLY A 137 -6.43 11.09 -4.62
N VAL A 138 -6.29 10.12 -5.52
CA VAL A 138 -5.28 10.05 -6.60
C VAL A 138 -3.83 9.95 -6.10
N GLU A 139 -3.54 10.12 -4.80
CA GLU A 139 -2.20 9.99 -4.23
C GLU A 139 -1.60 8.60 -4.48
N ASN A 140 -2.46 7.59 -4.50
CA ASN A 140 -2.12 6.21 -4.79
C ASN A 140 -1.66 6.03 -6.25
N ILE A 141 -2.32 6.69 -7.19
CA ILE A 141 -1.97 6.63 -8.62
C ILE A 141 -0.71 7.46 -8.90
N GLU A 142 -0.61 8.66 -8.35
CA GLU A 142 0.59 9.52 -8.46
C GLU A 142 1.84 8.77 -7.99
N MET A 143 1.79 8.22 -6.77
CA MET A 143 2.92 7.48 -6.20
C MET A 143 3.24 6.24 -7.04
N SER A 144 2.23 5.55 -7.58
CA SER A 144 2.43 4.38 -8.44
C SER A 144 3.14 4.70 -9.75
N ILE A 145 2.84 5.85 -10.35
CA ILE A 145 3.51 6.33 -11.56
C ILE A 145 4.95 6.73 -11.23
N ARG A 146 5.17 7.41 -10.10
CA ARG A 146 6.48 7.88 -9.67
C ARG A 146 7.45 6.75 -9.35
N VAL A 147 7.02 5.77 -8.55
CA VAL A 147 7.84 4.59 -8.18
C VAL A 147 8.28 3.77 -9.40
N ARG A 148 7.50 3.79 -10.50
CA ARG A 148 7.84 3.07 -11.73
C ARG A 148 8.83 3.78 -12.64
N ARG A 149 9.02 5.09 -12.46
CA ARG A 149 9.89 5.92 -13.31
C ARG A 149 11.31 6.06 -12.77
N ILE A 150 11.50 5.73 -11.50
CA ILE A 150 12.78 5.76 -10.77
C ILE A 150 13.30 4.32 -10.71
#